data_AF-A0A937ZNC9-F1
#
_entry.id   AF-A0A937ZNC9-F1
#
_cell.length_a   1.000
_cell.length_b   1.000
_cell.length_c   1.000
_cell.angle_alpha   90.00
_cell.angle_beta   90.00
_cell.angle_gamma   90.00
#
_symmetry.space_group_name_H-M   'P 1'
#
loop_
_entity.id
_entity.type
_entity.pdbx_description
1 polymer ?
#
loop_
_entity_poly.entity_id
_entity_poly.type
_entity_poly.pdbx_seq_one_letter_code
_entity_poly.pdbx_strand_id
1 'polypeptide(L)'
;GMNALRIVLHLASALCFTTALAHLPLAEAMAIFFVEPLLLTALSVPLLGEKVGVRRWAAIGVGFVGVLLVVRPGTVAWSVWAFFPLGSAVVFALYEIVTRKAGASEPPLTSFLWLMAGMGLLMAPAAPFY
;
A
#
# COMPACT_ATOMS: atom_id res chain seq x y z
N GLY A 1 18.93 8.42 1.55
CA GLY A 1 19.05 7.28 2.48
C GLY A 1 17.79 6.44 2.42
N MET A 2 17.87 5.14 2.72
CA MET A 2 16.74 4.17 2.65
C MET A 2 15.47 4.68 3.37
N ASN A 3 15.64 5.37 4.50
CA ASN A 3 14.53 5.92 5.29
C ASN A 3 13.82 7.09 4.60
N ALA A 4 14.53 7.95 3.86
CA ALA A 4 13.90 9.00 3.06
C ALA A 4 13.05 8.41 1.93
N LEU A 5 13.52 7.35 1.28
CA LEU A 5 12.74 6.65 0.25
C LEU A 5 11.47 6.01 0.84
N ARG A 6 11.56 5.38 2.02
CA ARG A 6 10.39 4.82 2.72
C ARG A 6 9.34 5.88 3.01
N ILE A 7 9.77 7.03 3.54
CA ILE A 7 8.87 8.15 3.82
C ILE A 7 8.20 8.59 2.51
N VAL A 8 8.96 8.91 1.47
CA VAL A 8 8.41 9.38 0.18
C VAL A 8 7.40 8.38 -0.41
N LEU A 9 7.71 7.08 -0.40
CA LEU A 9 6.79 6.07 -0.92
C LEU A 9 5.51 5.97 -0.08
N HIS A 10 5.63 5.98 1.25
CA HIS A 10 4.46 5.92 2.12
C HIS A 10 3.54 7.14 1.91
N LEU A 11 4.12 8.34 1.76
CA LEU A 11 3.38 9.56 1.50
C LEU A 11 2.72 9.58 0.13
N ALA A 12 3.44 9.17 -0.91
CA ALA A 12 2.88 9.07 -2.25
C ALA A 12 1.70 8.07 -2.28
N SER A 13 1.84 6.92 -1.61
CA SER A 13 0.75 5.95 -1.48
C SER A 13 -0.46 6.54 -0.75
N ALA A 14 -0.23 7.23 0.38
CA ALA A 14 -1.30 7.86 1.16
C ALA A 14 -2.01 8.95 0.35
N LEU A 15 -1.28 9.82 -0.35
CA LEU A 15 -1.85 10.86 -1.21
C LEU A 15 -2.71 10.27 -2.34
N CYS A 16 -2.22 9.22 -3.00
CA CYS A 16 -3.02 8.53 -4.02
C CYS A 16 -4.32 7.97 -3.41
N PHE A 17 -4.23 7.32 -2.25
CA PHE A 17 -5.40 6.71 -1.62
C PHE A 17 -6.42 7.75 -1.15
N THR A 18 -5.98 8.81 -0.48
CA THR A 18 -6.88 9.88 -0.01
C THR A 18 -7.50 10.65 -1.16
N THR A 19 -6.78 10.84 -2.27
CA THR A 19 -7.35 11.42 -3.50
C THR A 19 -8.46 10.53 -4.07
N ALA A 20 -8.32 9.21 -3.99
CA ALA A 20 -9.38 8.28 -4.39
C ALA A 20 -10.63 8.44 -3.53
N LEU A 21 -10.47 8.62 -2.21
CA LEU A 21 -11.59 8.76 -1.27
C LEU A 21 -12.42 10.03 -1.48
N ALA A 22 -11.88 11.05 -2.17
CA ALA A 22 -12.66 12.22 -2.57
C ALA A 22 -13.68 11.91 -3.67
N HIS A 23 -13.53 10.79 -4.38
CA HIS A 23 -14.30 10.46 -5.57
C HIS A 23 -14.91 9.04 -5.57
N LEU A 24 -14.44 8.16 -4.68
CA LEU A 24 -14.89 6.78 -4.55
C LEU A 24 -15.37 6.50 -3.12
N PRO A 25 -16.40 5.67 -2.95
CA PRO A 25 -16.74 5.10 -1.65
C PRO A 25 -15.54 4.36 -1.06
N LEU A 26 -15.36 4.47 0.27
CA LEU A 26 -14.27 3.81 0.99
C LEU A 26 -14.18 2.31 0.69
N ALA A 27 -15.34 1.64 0.63
CA ALA A 27 -15.40 0.20 0.33
C ALA A 27 -14.85 -0.13 -1.06
N GLU A 28 -15.15 0.68 -2.07
CA GLU A 28 -14.63 0.47 -3.44
C GLU A 28 -13.13 0.75 -3.51
N ALA A 29 -12.67 1.86 -2.93
CA ALA A 29 -11.26 2.21 -2.88
C ALA A 29 -10.43 1.14 -2.17
N MET A 30 -10.91 0.64 -1.03
CA MET A 30 -10.27 -0.45 -0.29
C MET A 30 -10.25 -1.76 -1.08
N ALA A 31 -11.35 -2.09 -1.75
CA ALA A 31 -11.41 -3.29 -2.56
C ALA A 31 -10.38 -3.24 -3.70
N ILE A 32 -10.25 -2.11 -4.42
CA ILE A 32 -9.20 -1.95 -5.43
C ILE A 32 -7.80 -2.03 -4.81
N PHE A 33 -7.59 -1.37 -3.65
CA PHE A 33 -6.31 -1.36 -2.96
C PHE A 33 -5.84 -2.75 -2.51
N PHE A 34 -6.76 -3.68 -2.23
CA PHE A 34 -6.42 -5.07 -1.87
C PHE A 34 -5.74 -5.89 -2.97
N VAL A 35 -5.43 -5.30 -4.13
CA VAL A 35 -4.45 -5.89 -5.06
C VAL A 35 -3.00 -5.77 -4.52
N GLU A 36 -2.76 -4.89 -3.54
CA GLU A 36 -1.46 -4.65 -2.90
C GLU A 36 -0.76 -5.93 -2.42
N PRO A 37 -1.39 -6.89 -1.72
CA PRO A 37 -0.72 -8.10 -1.27
C PRO A 37 -0.26 -9.01 -2.42
N LEU A 38 -0.97 -8.97 -3.55
CA LEU A 38 -0.59 -9.67 -4.78
C LEU A 38 0.64 -9.01 -5.40
N LEU A 39 0.65 -7.69 -5.51
CA LEU A 39 1.80 -6.92 -6.01
C LEU A 39 3.02 -7.12 -5.14
N LEU A 40 2.89 -6.97 -3.83
CA LEU A 40 3.93 -7.19 -2.85
C LEU A 40 4.55 -8.59 -2.97
N THR A 41 3.71 -9.62 -3.10
CA THR A 41 4.18 -11.00 -3.24
C THR A 41 4.86 -11.23 -4.59
N ALA A 42 4.30 -10.69 -5.67
CA ALA A 42 4.90 -10.78 -7.01
C ALA A 42 6.25 -10.05 -7.08
N LEU A 43 6.35 -8.88 -6.46
CA LEU A 43 7.55 -8.04 -6.42
C LEU A 43 8.60 -8.56 -5.43
N SER A 44 8.21 -9.28 -4.38
CA SER A 44 9.19 -9.83 -3.41
C SER A 44 10.08 -10.91 -4.02
N VAL A 45 9.59 -11.65 -5.02
CA VAL A 45 10.38 -12.66 -5.74
C VAL A 45 11.60 -12.03 -6.46
N PRO A 46 11.44 -11.05 -7.38
CA PRO A 46 12.58 -10.43 -8.05
C PRO A 46 13.37 -9.45 -7.17
N LEU A 47 12.72 -8.72 -6.24
CA LEU A 47 13.39 -7.65 -5.48
C LEU A 47 14.04 -8.11 -4.17
N LEU A 48 13.51 -9.17 -3.55
CA LEU A 48 14.03 -9.73 -2.30
C LEU A 48 14.58 -11.16 -2.47
N GLY A 49 14.32 -11.84 -3.59
CA GLY A 49 14.73 -13.23 -3.79
C GLY A 49 13.89 -14.23 -2.99
N GLU A 50 12.71 -13.82 -2.50
CA GLU A 50 11.82 -14.69 -1.74
C GLU A 50 11.27 -15.83 -2.63
N LYS A 51 11.17 -17.05 -2.07
CA LYS A 51 10.45 -18.17 -2.72
C LYS A 51 9.03 -18.23 -2.20
N VAL A 52 8.05 -17.95 -3.05
CA VAL A 52 6.63 -17.97 -2.71
C VAL A 52 6.02 -19.31 -3.08
N GLY A 53 5.58 -20.08 -2.07
CA GLY A 53 4.93 -21.37 -2.28
C GLY A 53 3.49 -21.25 -2.77
N VAL A 54 2.97 -22.32 -3.38
CA VAL A 54 1.61 -22.41 -3.96
C VAL A 54 0.49 -22.06 -2.97
N ARG A 55 0.68 -22.35 -1.67
CA ARG A 55 -0.30 -22.02 -0.62
C ARG A 55 -0.51 -20.51 -0.49
N ARG A 56 0.57 -19.72 -0.61
CA ARG A 56 0.51 -18.24 -0.52
C ARG A 56 -0.16 -17.66 -1.76
N TRP A 57 0.13 -18.19 -2.94
CA TRP A 57 -0.58 -17.84 -4.18
C TRP A 57 -2.07 -18.15 -4.12
N ALA A 58 -2.45 -19.31 -3.56
CA ALA A 58 -3.86 -19.67 -3.39
C ALA A 58 -4.59 -18.71 -2.44
N ALA A 59 -3.98 -18.36 -1.29
CA ALA A 59 -4.56 -17.40 -0.36
C ALA A 59 -4.77 -16.01 -0.98
N ILE A 60 -3.80 -15.55 -1.79
CA ILE A 60 -3.91 -14.30 -2.55
C ILE A 60 -5.06 -14.39 -3.57
N GLY A 61 -5.15 -15.50 -4.31
CA GLY A 61 -6.23 -15.72 -5.27
C GLY A 61 -7.61 -15.66 -4.61
N VAL A 62 -7.78 -16.31 -3.45
CA VAL A 62 -9.02 -16.26 -2.66
C VAL A 62 -9.33 -14.83 -2.20
N GLY A 63 -8.33 -14.09 -1.71
CA GLY A 63 -8.48 -12.69 -1.32
C GLY A 63 -8.92 -11.80 -2.49
N PHE A 64 -8.33 -12.00 -3.67
CA PHE A 64 -8.70 -11.27 -4.89
C PHE A 64 -10.13 -11.58 -5.35
N VAL A 65 -10.59 -12.83 -5.21
CA VAL A 65 -12.01 -13.17 -5.48
C VAL A 65 -12.92 -12.43 -4.51
N GLY A 66 -12.58 -12.35 -3.22
CA GLY A 66 -13.31 -11.55 -2.24
C GLY A 66 -13.43 -10.08 -2.63
N VAL A 67 -12.35 -9.49 -3.16
CA VAL A 67 -12.34 -8.13 -3.72
C VAL A 67 -13.34 -8.00 -4.87
N LEU A 68 -13.31 -8.90 -5.85
CA LEU A 68 -14.22 -8.84 -7.01
C LEU A 68 -15.70 -8.90 -6.60
N LEU A 69 -16.02 -9.65 -5.54
CA LEU A 69 -17.38 -9.70 -4.99
C LEU A 69 -17.83 -8.35 -4.39
N VAL A 70 -16.90 -7.61 -3.76
CA VAL A 70 -17.16 -6.29 -3.18
C VAL A 70 -17.24 -5.21 -4.27
N VAL A 71 -16.31 -5.21 -5.22
CA VAL A 71 -16.23 -4.20 -6.30
C VAL A 71 -17.44 -4.28 -7.24
N ARG A 72 -18.13 -5.43 -7.32
CA ARG A 72 -19.26 -5.68 -8.23
C ARG A 72 -18.94 -5.19 -9.66
N PRO A 73 -18.14 -5.94 -10.42
CA PRO A 73 -17.76 -5.54 -11.78
C PRO A 73 -19.02 -5.25 -12.61
N GLY A 74 -19.14 -4.00 -13.10
CA GLY A 74 -20.27 -3.57 -13.93
C GLY A 74 -20.98 -2.29 -13.48
N THR A 75 -20.81 -1.81 -12.24
CA THR A 75 -21.56 -0.64 -11.75
C THR A 75 -20.76 0.68 -11.70
N VAL A 76 -19.45 0.65 -11.45
CA VAL A 76 -18.62 1.88 -11.32
C VAL A 76 -17.13 1.71 -11.72
N ALA A 77 -16.71 0.50 -12.12
CA ALA A 77 -15.29 0.14 -12.34
C ALA A 77 -14.61 0.77 -13.58
N TRP A 78 -15.27 1.70 -14.28
CA TRP A 78 -14.71 2.49 -15.39
C TRP A 78 -14.40 3.94 -15.01
N SER A 79 -14.47 4.26 -13.72
CA SER A 79 -14.09 5.56 -13.20
C SER A 79 -12.57 5.73 -13.27
N VAL A 80 -12.10 6.84 -13.85
CA VAL A 80 -10.68 7.23 -13.84
C VAL A 80 -10.12 7.27 -12.41
N TRP A 81 -10.98 7.45 -11.40
CA TRP A 81 -10.62 7.45 -10.00
C TRP A 81 -10.14 6.10 -9.49
N ALA A 82 -10.46 4.98 -10.17
CA ALA A 82 -9.98 3.64 -9.83
C ALA A 82 -8.46 3.46 -10.03
N PHE A 83 -7.82 4.31 -10.84
CA PHE A 83 -6.36 4.30 -11.00
C PHE A 83 -5.61 4.80 -9.77
N PHE A 84 -6.23 5.65 -8.94
CA PHE A 84 -5.62 6.18 -7.72
C PHE A 84 -5.40 5.12 -6.63
N PRO A 85 -6.40 4.31 -6.22
CA PRO A 85 -6.18 3.24 -5.24
C PRO A 85 -5.29 2.13 -5.80
N LEU A 86 -5.34 1.87 -7.11
CA LEU A 86 -4.42 0.95 -7.78
C LEU A 86 -2.96 1.46 -7.73
N GLY A 87 -2.74 2.73 -8.05
CA GLY A 87 -1.43 3.38 -7.94
C GLY A 87 -0.94 3.38 -6.49
N SER A 88 -1.84 3.67 -5.55
CA SER A 88 -1.55 3.58 -4.12
C SER A 88 -1.08 2.19 -3.71
N ALA A 89 -1.73 1.12 -4.18
CA ALA A 89 -1.35 -0.26 -3.92
C ALA A 89 0.05 -0.59 -4.46
N VAL A 90 0.39 -0.13 -5.66
CA VAL A 90 1.74 -0.30 -6.24
C VAL A 90 2.80 0.40 -5.39
N VAL A 91 2.57 1.66 -5.04
CA VAL A 91 3.53 2.44 -4.25
C VAL A 91 3.67 1.86 -2.83
N PHE A 92 2.57 1.38 -2.24
CA PHE A 92 2.58 0.78 -0.91
C PHE A 92 3.35 -0.54 -0.89
N ALA A 93 3.15 -1.40 -1.89
CA ALA A 93 3.91 -2.65 -2.04
C ALA A 93 5.43 -2.38 -2.16
N LEU A 94 5.83 -1.31 -2.87
CA LEU A 94 7.23 -0.88 -2.92
C LEU A 94 7.73 -0.38 -1.57
N TYR A 95 6.93 0.43 -0.86
CA TYR A 95 7.24 0.87 0.50
C TYR A 95 7.46 -0.31 1.46
N GLU A 96 6.61 -1.33 1.39
CA GLU A 96 6.74 -2.57 2.15
C GLU A 96 8.06 -3.29 1.83
N ILE A 97 8.41 -3.42 0.56
CA ILE A 97 9.67 -4.06 0.13
C ILE A 97 10.88 -3.29 0.64
N VAL A 98 10.89 -1.96 0.49
CA VAL A 98 11.99 -1.12 0.99
C VAL A 98 12.08 -1.24 2.52
N THR A 99 10.95 -1.28 3.22
CA THR A 99 10.90 -1.45 4.68
C THR A 99 11.46 -2.80 5.11
N ARG A 100 11.11 -3.89 4.42
CA ARG A 100 11.68 -5.22 4.67
C ARG A 100 13.19 -5.24 4.45
N LYS A 101 13.66 -4.62 3.37
CA LYS A 101 15.09 -4.55 3.04
C LYS A 101 15.88 -3.73 4.07
N ALA A 102 15.31 -2.63 4.56
CA ALA A 102 15.91 -1.78 5.60
C ALA A 102 15.93 -2.47 6.97
N GLY A 103 14.82 -3.11 7.35
CA GLY A 103 14.64 -3.77 8.64
C GLY A 103 15.58 -4.96 8.87
N ALA A 104 16.11 -5.59 7.82
CA ALA A 104 17.15 -6.61 7.94
C ALA A 104 18.49 -6.08 8.52
N SER A 105 18.69 -4.76 8.52
CA SER A 105 19.94 -4.09 8.92
C SER A 105 19.79 -3.10 10.08
N GLU A 106 18.57 -2.88 10.59
CA GLU A 106 18.29 -1.87 11.62
C GLU A 106 17.61 -2.47 12.87
N PRO A 107 17.89 -1.95 14.08
CA PRO A 107 17.11 -2.27 15.28
C PRO A 107 15.62 -1.91 15.07
N PRO A 108 14.66 -2.75 15.51
CA PRO A 108 13.23 -2.53 15.30
C PRO A 108 12.73 -1.18 15.80
N LEU A 109 13.29 -0.70 16.91
CA LEU A 109 12.96 0.59 17.51
C LEU A 109 13.29 1.77 16.58
N THR A 110 14.41 1.71 15.87
CA THR A 110 14.87 2.75 14.95
C THR A 110 13.96 2.84 13.72
N SER A 111 13.60 1.69 13.15
CA SER A 111 12.66 1.63 12.02
C SER A 111 11.24 2.07 12.40
N PHE A 112 10.81 1.82 13.63
CA PHE A 112 9.53 2.30 14.16
C PHE A 112 9.53 3.81 14.42
N LEU A 113 10.59 4.34 15.04
CA LEU A 113 10.75 5.77 15.32
C LEU A 113 10.81 6.62 14.04
N TRP A 114 11.47 6.13 12.99
CA TRP A 114 11.50 6.82 11.68
C TRP A 114 10.13 6.86 11.00
N LEU A 115 9.32 5.82 11.15
CA LEU A 115 7.96 5.78 10.62
C LEU A 115 7.05 6.78 11.33
N MET A 116 7.11 6.79 12.67
CA MET A 116 6.35 7.72 13.52
C MET A 116 6.76 9.17 13.29
N ALA A 117 8.07 9.46 13.15
CA ALA A 117 8.55 10.79 12.83
C ALA A 117 8.11 11.26 11.43
N GLY A 118 8.09 10.36 10.44
CA GLY A 118 7.59 10.65 9.09
C GLY A 118 6.09 10.98 9.05
N MET A 119 5.26 10.21 9.78
CA MET A 119 3.81 10.46 9.88
C MET A 119 3.49 11.70 10.75
N GLY A 120 4.27 11.92 11.81
CA GLY A 120 4.13 13.09 12.69
C GLY A 120 4.37 14.41 11.97
N LEU A 121 5.31 14.45 11.00
CA LEU A 121 5.58 15.65 10.21
C LEU A 121 4.41 16.06 9.29
N LEU A 122 3.54 15.13 8.88
CA LEU A 122 2.33 15.46 8.09
C LEU A 122 1.15 15.87 8.96
N MET A 123 1.03 15.31 10.16
CA MET A 123 -0.01 15.72 11.10
C MET A 123 0.33 17.07 11.77
N ALA A 124 1.60 17.47 11.80
CA ALA A 124 2.04 18.74 12.37
C ALA A 124 1.37 19.98 11.75
N PRO A 125 1.21 20.11 10.41
CA PRO A 125 0.44 21.22 9.83
C PRO A 125 -1.09 21.07 9.95
N ALA A 126 -1.61 19.88 10.31
CA ALA A 126 -3.05 19.66 10.54
C ALA A 126 -3.45 19.82 12.03
N ALA A 127 -2.49 19.75 12.95
CA ALA A 127 -2.68 19.90 14.39
C ALA A 127 -3.33 21.21 14.85
N PRO A 128 -3.12 22.39 14.21
CA PRO A 128 -3.77 23.63 14.66
C PRO A 128 -5.25 23.76 14.22
N PHE A 129 -5.84 22.76 13.57
CA PHE A 129 -7.23 22.78 13.08
C PHE A 129 -8.18 21.82 13.83
N TYR A 130 -7.78 21.31 14.99
CA TYR A 130 -8.59 20.53 15.95
C TYR A 130 -8.49 21.17 17.33
#